data_AF-A0A661MVH6-F1
#
_entry.id   AF-A0A661MVH6-F1
#
_cell.length_a   1.000
_cell.length_b   1.000
_cell.length_c   1.000
_cell.angle_alpha   90.00
_cell.angle_beta   90.00
_cell.angle_gamma   90.00
#
_symmetry.space_group_name_H-M   'P 1'
#
loop_
_entity.id
_entity.type
_entity.pdbx_description
1 polymer ?
#
loop_
_entity_poly.entity_id
_entity_poly.type
_entity_poly.pdbx_seq_one_letter_code
_entity_poly.pdbx_strand_id
1 'polypeptide(L)'
;MVAGAAMAEAGCDSEEQQPGPGATGGSGGGPQDAGTGGGSGGQAGAGGGGAEVDAYTPPDLTNRVLVARNGTPPENVANVLALAGGIARFIDQDDVVVLKPNGQWRRQGYTHTECMKALIDEILARPGGFDGEIIIAEHIHRGPSASMEAQYCWNISAGDNRLNNWPDMSYLELVQHYHDNGVSNVTASPLFDSGTSPDWVPVNGPVDLSAGQHGWVRTTYTT
;
A
#
# COMPACT_ATOMS: atom_id res chain seq x y z
N MET A 1 -13.97 33.67 49.61
CA MET A 1 -14.50 32.31 49.32
C MET A 1 -13.39 31.54 48.64
N VAL A 2 -12.83 30.57 49.36
CA VAL A 2 -11.76 29.66 48.94
C VAL A 2 -12.39 28.27 48.82
N ALA A 3 -12.03 27.57 47.75
CA ALA A 3 -12.04 26.11 47.51
C ALA A 3 -12.32 25.90 46.02
N GLY A 4 -11.58 25.11 45.23
CA GLY A 4 -10.68 24.02 45.55
C GLY A 4 -11.00 22.92 44.54
N ALA A 5 -10.15 22.75 43.53
CA ALA A 5 -10.22 21.65 42.59
C ALA A 5 -8.93 20.83 42.70
N ALA A 6 -9.07 19.62 43.21
CA ALA A 6 -8.06 18.58 43.24
C ALA A 6 -8.77 17.23 43.02
N MET A 7 -7.98 16.24 42.58
CA MET A 7 -8.30 14.82 42.38
C MET A 7 -8.89 14.47 41.00
N ALA A 8 -8.50 13.41 40.30
CA ALA A 8 -7.65 12.27 40.66
C ALA A 8 -6.97 11.64 39.42
N GLU A 9 -5.81 11.05 39.70
CA GLU A 9 -5.07 10.07 38.92
C GLU A 9 -5.92 8.81 38.65
N ALA A 10 -5.83 8.25 37.44
CA ALA A 10 -6.33 6.91 37.14
C ALA A 10 -5.13 5.96 37.05
N GLY A 11 -5.05 5.08 38.04
CA GLY A 11 -4.06 4.02 38.16
C GLY A 11 -4.23 2.93 37.10
N CYS A 12 -3.09 2.37 36.73
CA CYS A 12 -2.90 1.20 35.91
C CYS A 12 -3.17 -0.05 36.78
N ASP A 13 -4.26 -0.78 36.50
CA ASP A 13 -4.48 -2.11 37.07
C ASP A 13 -4.30 -3.16 35.98
N SER A 14 -3.19 -3.89 36.10
CA SER A 14 -2.91 -5.15 35.42
C SER A 14 -3.47 -6.31 36.25
N GLU A 15 -4.54 -6.96 35.78
CA GLU A 15 -4.95 -8.27 36.32
C GLU A 15 -4.36 -9.40 35.47
N GLU A 16 -3.31 -9.99 36.04
CA GLU A 16 -2.63 -11.20 35.64
C GLU A 16 -3.49 -12.43 35.98
N GLN A 17 -3.90 -13.19 34.97
CA GLN A 17 -4.57 -14.48 35.14
C GLN A 17 -3.58 -15.56 35.58
N GLN A 18 -3.85 -16.19 36.72
CA GLN A 18 -3.10 -17.33 37.26
C GLN A 18 -3.31 -18.62 36.44
N PRO A 19 -2.27 -19.46 36.27
CA PRO A 19 -2.40 -20.78 35.66
C PRO A 19 -2.69 -21.90 36.70
N GLY A 20 -3.64 -22.78 36.36
CA GLY A 20 -3.91 -24.03 37.07
C GLY A 20 -3.08 -25.24 36.56
N PRO A 21 -3.07 -26.38 37.28
CA PRO A 21 -1.88 -27.22 37.40
C PRO A 21 -1.85 -28.47 36.51
N GLY A 22 -0.62 -28.88 36.17
CA GLY A 22 -0.13 -30.25 36.31
C GLY A 22 -0.43 -31.27 35.20
N ALA A 23 0.59 -31.56 34.38
CA ALA A 23 0.81 -32.91 33.86
C ALA A 23 2.32 -33.18 33.73
N THR A 24 2.74 -34.25 34.40
CA THR A 24 4.07 -34.80 34.54
C THR A 24 4.57 -35.49 33.27
N GLY A 25 5.87 -35.37 32.98
CA GLY A 25 6.56 -36.23 32.01
C GLY A 25 8.00 -35.79 31.79
N GLY A 26 8.91 -36.25 32.65
CA GLY A 26 10.36 -36.04 32.48
C GLY A 26 11.03 -37.20 31.75
N SER A 27 12.06 -36.90 30.95
CA SER A 27 13.33 -37.66 30.91
C SER A 27 14.32 -37.05 29.90
N GLY A 28 15.57 -36.87 30.33
CA GLY A 28 16.74 -36.52 29.52
C GLY A 28 17.28 -35.14 29.92
N GLY A 29 18.37 -34.98 30.67
CA GLY A 29 19.70 -35.61 30.51
C GLY A 29 20.62 -34.56 29.89
N GLY A 30 21.49 -33.94 30.71
CA GLY A 30 22.31 -32.74 30.40
C GLY A 30 23.44 -32.91 29.35
N PRO A 31 24.56 -32.15 29.38
CA PRO A 31 25.02 -31.19 30.39
C PRO A 31 25.20 -29.75 29.88
N GLN A 32 25.46 -28.91 30.88
CA GLN A 32 25.88 -27.52 30.83
C GLN A 32 27.18 -27.34 30.03
N ASP A 33 27.32 -26.20 29.36
CA ASP A 33 28.63 -25.58 29.26
C ASP A 33 28.52 -24.07 29.39
N ALA A 34 29.38 -23.56 30.27
CA ALA A 34 29.53 -22.16 30.60
C ALA A 34 30.68 -21.58 29.78
N GLY A 35 30.50 -20.37 29.25
CA GLY A 35 31.52 -19.72 28.44
C GLY A 35 31.39 -18.21 28.43
N THR A 36 32.05 -17.58 29.40
CA THR A 36 32.37 -16.15 29.55
C THR A 36 33.14 -15.53 28.37
N GLY A 37 33.04 -14.20 28.25
CA GLY A 37 34.00 -13.31 27.57
C GLY A 37 33.43 -12.74 26.27
N GLY A 38 33.52 -11.46 25.95
CA GLY A 38 34.43 -10.39 26.34
C GLY A 38 34.36 -9.37 25.19
N GLY A 39 34.35 -8.07 25.51
CA GLY A 39 33.97 -7.02 24.56
C GLY A 39 34.96 -6.69 23.44
N SER A 40 34.48 -5.90 22.49
CA SER A 40 35.15 -4.85 21.69
C SER A 40 34.15 -4.46 20.59
N GLY A 41 33.73 -3.21 20.44
CA GLY A 41 34.55 -2.15 19.85
C GLY A 41 34.49 -2.25 18.33
N GLY A 42 33.51 -1.59 17.69
CA GLY A 42 33.32 -1.69 16.23
C GLY A 42 32.30 -0.71 15.66
N GLN A 43 32.66 0.57 15.67
CA GLN A 43 32.42 1.58 14.62
C GLN A 43 31.17 1.43 13.73
N ALA A 44 30.22 2.37 13.91
CA ALA A 44 29.11 2.59 13.00
C ALA A 44 29.63 2.99 11.60
N GLY A 45 29.58 2.04 10.67
CA GLY A 45 29.79 2.30 9.25
C GLY A 45 28.47 2.72 8.61
N ALA A 46 28.41 3.96 8.13
CA ALA A 46 27.39 4.42 7.19
C ALA A 46 27.53 3.63 5.88
N GLY A 47 26.79 2.54 5.76
CA GLY A 47 26.67 1.77 4.53
C GLY A 47 25.69 2.47 3.60
N GLY A 48 26.21 3.33 2.71
CA GLY A 48 25.46 3.80 1.56
C GLY A 48 25.08 2.60 0.68
N GLY A 49 23.80 2.23 0.71
CA GLY A 49 23.23 1.24 -0.19
C GLY A 49 23.21 1.80 -1.61
N GLY A 50 24.33 1.66 -2.32
CA GLY A 50 24.39 1.94 -3.74
C GLY A 50 23.49 0.94 -4.47
N ALA A 51 22.48 1.44 -5.18
CA ALA A 51 21.72 0.65 -6.11
C ALA A 51 22.67 0.01 -7.14
N GLU A 52 22.67 -1.32 -7.23
CA GLU A 52 23.39 -2.03 -8.28
C GLU A 52 22.67 -1.81 -9.60
N VAL A 53 23.28 -1.03 -10.49
CA VAL A 53 22.72 -0.68 -11.81
C VAL A 53 23.32 -1.63 -12.84
N ASP A 54 22.65 -2.75 -13.09
CA ASP A 54 23.06 -3.68 -14.14
C ASP A 54 22.48 -3.20 -15.48
N ALA A 55 23.18 -2.26 -16.12
CA ALA A 55 22.76 -1.62 -17.37
C ALA A 55 23.08 -2.50 -18.60
N TYR A 56 22.40 -3.64 -18.75
CA TYR A 56 22.35 -4.35 -20.03
C TYR A 56 21.40 -3.62 -20.98
N THR A 57 21.94 -2.95 -22.00
CA THR A 57 21.14 -2.28 -23.05
C THR A 57 21.35 -2.99 -24.39
N PRO A 58 20.54 -4.00 -24.73
CA PRO A 58 20.50 -4.51 -26.09
C PRO A 58 19.86 -3.43 -26.99
N PRO A 59 20.39 -3.22 -28.20
CA PRO A 59 19.81 -2.28 -29.16
C PRO A 59 18.49 -2.88 -29.65
N ASP A 60 17.37 -2.17 -29.45
CA ASP A 60 15.98 -2.55 -29.79
C ASP A 60 15.15 -3.27 -28.71
N LEU A 61 15.03 -2.68 -27.51
CA LEU A 61 13.92 -3.01 -26.61
C LEU A 61 12.88 -1.89 -26.61
N THR A 62 11.75 -2.12 -27.26
CA THR A 62 10.55 -1.28 -27.15
C THR A 62 9.96 -1.26 -25.75
N ASN A 63 10.34 -2.21 -24.88
CA ASN A 63 9.83 -2.35 -23.52
C ASN A 63 10.98 -2.47 -22.53
N ARG A 64 10.99 -1.59 -21.51
CA ARG A 64 11.95 -1.62 -20.41
C ARG A 64 11.24 -2.00 -19.12
N VAL A 65 11.75 -3.01 -18.41
CA VAL A 65 11.32 -3.36 -17.06
C VAL A 65 12.39 -2.85 -16.10
N LEU A 66 11.98 -1.99 -15.17
CA LEU A 66 12.86 -1.40 -14.17
C LEU A 66 12.48 -1.95 -12.80
N VAL A 67 13.50 -2.28 -12.00
CA VAL A 67 13.30 -2.94 -10.71
C VAL A 67 14.26 -2.33 -9.70
N ALA A 68 13.72 -1.86 -8.57
CA ALA A 68 14.48 -1.52 -7.37
C ALA A 68 14.10 -2.48 -6.24
N ARG A 69 15.07 -2.85 -5.40
CA ARG A 69 14.91 -3.78 -4.28
C ARG A 69 15.76 -3.35 -3.10
N ASN A 70 15.51 -3.97 -1.94
CA ASN A 70 16.26 -3.82 -0.69
C ASN A 70 16.13 -2.46 0.01
N GLY A 71 15.39 -1.49 -0.54
CA GLY A 71 14.94 -0.31 0.18
C GLY A 71 13.59 -0.52 0.87
N THR A 72 13.20 0.46 1.67
CA THR A 72 11.82 0.69 2.09
C THR A 72 10.89 0.89 0.88
N PRO A 73 9.56 0.77 1.05
CA PRO A 73 8.62 1.00 -0.04
C PRO A 73 8.82 2.37 -0.73
N PRO A 74 8.96 3.51 -0.01
CA PRO A 74 9.27 4.80 -0.64
C PRO A 74 10.60 4.84 -1.38
N GLU A 75 11.67 4.30 -0.78
CA GLU A 75 13.00 4.27 -1.42
C GLU A 75 12.97 3.47 -2.73
N ASN A 76 12.25 2.35 -2.77
CA ASN A 76 12.12 1.56 -3.99
C ASN A 76 11.33 2.30 -5.08
N VAL A 77 10.29 3.06 -4.73
CA VAL A 77 9.56 3.91 -5.69
C VAL A 77 10.48 4.99 -6.27
N ALA A 78 11.16 5.75 -5.41
CA ALA A 78 12.08 6.80 -5.84
C ALA A 78 13.20 6.24 -6.73
N ASN A 79 13.77 5.09 -6.36
CA ASN A 79 14.82 4.43 -7.15
C ASN A 79 14.33 3.97 -8.53
N VAL A 80 13.12 3.40 -8.64
CA VAL A 80 12.56 3.03 -9.96
C VAL A 80 12.34 4.26 -10.82
N LEU A 81 11.80 5.35 -10.26
CA LEU A 81 11.59 6.60 -10.99
C LEU A 81 12.92 7.22 -11.44
N ALA A 82 13.95 7.19 -10.60
CA ALA A 82 15.29 7.64 -10.97
C ALA A 82 15.87 6.81 -12.14
N LEU A 83 15.76 5.47 -12.09
CA LEU A 83 16.15 4.58 -13.19
C LEU A 83 15.35 4.85 -14.49
N ALA A 84 14.10 5.31 -14.33
CA ALA A 84 13.23 5.67 -15.44
C ALA A 84 13.58 7.05 -16.06
N GLY A 85 14.45 7.83 -15.42
CA GLY A 85 14.85 9.17 -15.88
C GLY A 85 14.08 10.31 -15.20
N GLY A 86 13.44 10.04 -14.06
CA GLY A 86 12.65 10.98 -13.27
C GLY A 86 11.18 11.04 -13.69
N ILE A 87 10.33 11.47 -12.76
CA ILE A 87 8.86 11.51 -12.96
C ILE A 87 8.44 12.44 -14.10
N ALA A 88 9.14 13.58 -14.27
CA ALA A 88 8.84 14.59 -15.29
C ALA A 88 9.06 14.10 -16.74
N ARG A 89 9.66 12.91 -16.92
CA ARG A 89 9.74 12.25 -18.22
C ARG A 89 8.39 11.71 -18.70
N PHE A 90 7.47 11.42 -17.77
CA PHE A 90 6.21 10.72 -18.04
C PHE A 90 4.97 11.54 -17.72
N ILE A 91 5.10 12.52 -16.81
CA ILE A 91 3.98 13.31 -16.28
C ILE A 91 4.32 14.79 -16.42
N ASP A 92 3.49 15.52 -17.15
CA ASP A 92 3.57 16.97 -17.27
C ASP A 92 2.81 17.69 -16.14
N GLN A 93 2.95 19.02 -16.06
CA GLN A 93 2.42 19.84 -14.97
C GLN A 93 0.90 19.73 -14.81
N ASP A 94 0.16 19.68 -15.92
CA ASP A 94 -1.31 19.75 -15.94
C ASP A 94 -1.98 18.39 -16.20
N ASP A 95 -1.22 17.30 -16.14
CA ASP A 95 -1.75 15.96 -16.46
C ASP A 95 -2.77 15.47 -15.44
N VAL A 96 -3.76 14.71 -15.91
CA VAL A 96 -4.61 13.90 -15.03
C VAL A 96 -4.01 12.51 -14.91
N VAL A 97 -3.57 12.15 -13.71
CA VAL A 97 -2.90 10.89 -13.40
C VAL A 97 -3.88 9.95 -12.70
N VAL A 98 -4.24 8.85 -13.36
CA VAL A 98 -5.08 7.81 -12.75
C VAL A 98 -4.20 6.71 -12.17
N LEU A 99 -4.17 6.61 -10.85
CA LEU A 99 -3.51 5.51 -10.16
C LEU A 99 -4.50 4.36 -9.97
N LYS A 100 -4.18 3.20 -10.54
CA LYS A 100 -5.00 1.98 -10.49
C LYS A 100 -4.36 0.92 -9.59
N PRO A 101 -4.44 1.07 -8.25
CA PRO A 101 -3.96 0.02 -7.35
C PRO A 101 -4.84 -1.23 -7.47
N ASN A 102 -4.39 -2.36 -6.94
CA ASN A 102 -5.23 -3.54 -6.73
C ASN A 102 -5.64 -3.61 -5.26
N GLY A 103 -6.94 -3.65 -4.97
CA GLY A 103 -7.53 -3.66 -3.63
C GLY A 103 -8.24 -4.97 -3.24
N GLN A 104 -8.35 -5.91 -4.18
CA GLN A 104 -9.19 -7.10 -4.04
C GLN A 104 -8.67 -8.07 -2.97
N TRP A 105 -7.34 -8.24 -2.90
CA TRP A 105 -6.68 -9.27 -2.09
C TRP A 105 -6.26 -8.73 -0.73
N ARG A 106 -7.25 -8.25 0.04
CA ARG A 106 -7.01 -7.58 1.34
C ARG A 106 -6.11 -8.38 2.29
N ARG A 107 -6.25 -9.71 2.31
CA ARG A 107 -5.50 -10.59 3.21
C ARG A 107 -4.05 -10.82 2.76
N GLN A 108 -3.71 -10.49 1.52
CA GLN A 108 -2.39 -10.67 0.91
C GLN A 108 -1.63 -9.35 0.78
N GLY A 109 -2.14 -8.28 1.38
CA GLY A 109 -1.47 -7.00 1.41
C GLY A 109 -1.90 -6.01 0.33
N TYR A 110 -2.69 -6.39 -0.69
CA TYR A 110 -3.14 -5.48 -1.77
C TYR A 110 -2.00 -4.57 -2.33
N THR A 111 -2.28 -3.54 -3.13
CA THR A 111 -1.20 -2.61 -3.53
C THR A 111 -0.77 -1.79 -2.31
N HIS A 112 0.54 -1.77 -2.05
CA HIS A 112 1.10 -1.15 -0.85
C HIS A 112 0.78 0.36 -0.78
N THR A 113 0.04 0.80 0.25
CA THR A 113 -0.42 2.20 0.35
C THR A 113 0.75 3.17 0.49
N GLU A 114 1.83 2.77 1.17
CA GLU A 114 3.02 3.61 1.27
C GLU A 114 3.72 3.82 -0.08
N CYS A 115 3.66 2.83 -0.98
CA CYS A 115 4.17 3.01 -2.36
C CYS A 115 3.30 4.01 -3.12
N MET A 116 1.98 3.96 -2.94
CA MET A 116 1.06 4.93 -3.52
C MET A 116 1.36 6.33 -3.01
N LYS A 117 1.52 6.50 -1.69
CA LYS A 117 1.93 7.77 -1.09
C LYS A 117 3.25 8.27 -1.69
N ALA A 118 4.28 7.43 -1.74
CA ALA A 118 5.57 7.82 -2.29
C ALA A 118 5.49 8.25 -3.76
N LEU A 119 4.69 7.55 -4.58
CA LEU A 119 4.48 7.94 -5.97
C LEU A 119 3.74 9.28 -6.09
N ILE A 120 2.72 9.51 -5.26
CA ILE A 120 2.00 10.78 -5.23
C ILE A 120 2.94 11.91 -4.82
N ASP A 121 3.75 11.70 -3.78
CA ASP A 121 4.74 12.68 -3.32
C ASP A 121 5.73 13.04 -4.43
N GLU A 122 6.20 12.05 -5.19
CA GLU A 122 7.09 12.26 -6.34
C GLU A 122 6.42 13.05 -7.48
N ILE A 123 5.13 12.79 -7.76
CA ILE A 123 4.36 13.55 -8.77
C ILE A 123 4.22 15.01 -8.32
N LEU A 124 3.80 15.24 -7.08
CA LEU A 124 3.60 16.58 -6.52
C LEU A 124 4.92 17.37 -6.43
N ALA A 125 6.03 16.67 -6.14
CA ALA A 125 7.36 17.25 -6.06
C ALA A 125 8.08 17.36 -7.41
N ARG A 126 7.41 17.08 -8.54
CA ARG A 126 8.06 17.14 -9.86
C ARG A 126 8.69 18.53 -10.10
N PRO A 127 9.82 18.60 -10.82
CA PRO A 127 10.39 19.88 -11.22
C PRO A 127 9.38 20.73 -11.99
N GLY A 128 9.18 21.97 -11.54
CA GLY A 128 8.18 22.89 -12.11
C GLY A 128 6.81 22.84 -11.42
N GLY A 129 6.60 21.93 -10.46
CA GLY A 129 5.31 21.74 -9.78
C GLY A 129 4.32 20.90 -10.59
N PHE A 130 3.17 20.66 -9.98
CA PHE A 130 2.07 19.87 -10.53
C PHE A 130 0.73 20.53 -10.18
N ASP A 131 0.01 20.98 -11.21
CA ASP A 131 -1.30 21.65 -11.12
C ASP A 131 -2.45 20.77 -11.63
N GLY A 132 -2.13 19.59 -12.18
CA GLY A 132 -3.08 18.58 -12.61
C GLY A 132 -3.83 17.88 -11.47
N GLU A 133 -4.42 16.72 -11.75
CA GLU A 133 -5.18 15.92 -10.78
C GLU A 133 -4.64 14.51 -10.66
N ILE A 134 -4.54 13.99 -9.44
CA ILE A 134 -4.21 12.59 -9.18
C ILE A 134 -5.46 11.88 -8.67
N ILE A 135 -5.91 10.85 -9.38
CA ILE A 135 -7.11 10.10 -9.06
C ILE A 135 -6.72 8.67 -8.67
N ILE A 136 -6.95 8.29 -7.42
CA ILE A 136 -6.90 6.88 -7.02
C ILE A 136 -8.20 6.22 -7.46
N ALA A 137 -8.15 5.38 -8.48
CA ALA A 137 -9.32 4.69 -9.01
C ALA A 137 -9.16 3.19 -8.82
N GLU A 138 -10.06 2.53 -8.09
CA GLU A 138 -9.96 1.08 -7.89
C GLU A 138 -11.33 0.39 -7.79
N HIS A 139 -11.37 -0.81 -8.38
CA HIS A 139 -12.52 -1.70 -8.47
C HIS A 139 -12.22 -3.02 -7.75
N ILE A 140 -12.81 -3.23 -6.58
CA ILE A 140 -12.53 -4.43 -5.77
C ILE A 140 -13.44 -5.64 -6.06
N HIS A 141 -14.19 -5.60 -7.17
CA HIS A 141 -15.15 -6.63 -7.60
C HIS A 141 -16.21 -6.96 -6.54
N ARG A 142 -16.79 -5.92 -5.93
CA ARG A 142 -17.87 -6.01 -4.95
C ARG A 142 -18.89 -4.91 -5.21
N GLY A 143 -20.09 -5.08 -4.67
CA GLY A 143 -21.08 -4.01 -4.63
C GLY A 143 -20.65 -2.84 -3.73
N PRO A 144 -21.33 -1.68 -3.82
CA PRO A 144 -20.94 -0.47 -3.09
C PRO A 144 -20.82 -0.66 -1.58
N SER A 145 -21.80 -1.30 -0.94
CA SER A 145 -21.79 -1.54 0.51
C SER A 145 -20.58 -2.36 0.93
N ALA A 146 -20.39 -3.53 0.31
CA ALA A 146 -19.26 -4.41 0.62
C ALA A 146 -17.89 -3.77 0.33
N SER A 147 -17.84 -2.84 -0.63
CA SER A 147 -16.58 -2.16 -0.99
C SER A 147 -16.16 -1.08 -0.02
N MET A 148 -17.13 -0.50 0.67
CA MET A 148 -16.95 0.54 1.67
C MET A 148 -17.20 0.01 3.08
N GLU A 149 -17.30 -1.31 3.25
CA GLU A 149 -17.16 -1.95 4.56
C GLU A 149 -15.68 -1.90 4.93
N ALA A 150 -15.38 -1.55 6.19
CA ALA A 150 -14.05 -1.29 6.77
C ALA A 150 -13.10 -2.51 6.81
N GLN A 151 -13.12 -3.31 5.75
CA GLN A 151 -12.38 -4.51 5.52
C GLN A 151 -11.50 -4.38 4.27
N TYR A 152 -11.79 -3.50 3.31
CA TYR A 152 -11.05 -3.40 2.04
C TYR A 152 -10.22 -2.12 1.92
N CYS A 153 -9.36 -2.06 0.90
CA CYS A 153 -8.33 -1.02 0.73
C CYS A 153 -8.82 0.42 0.90
N TRP A 154 -10.09 0.72 0.60
CA TRP A 154 -10.67 2.05 0.72
C TRP A 154 -10.69 2.56 2.17
N ASN A 155 -11.15 1.74 3.11
CA ASN A 155 -11.38 2.16 4.50
C ASN A 155 -11.15 1.05 5.54
N ILE A 156 -10.31 0.07 5.20
CA ILE A 156 -9.91 -1.00 6.13
C ILE A 156 -9.43 -0.43 7.45
N SER A 157 -9.87 -0.95 8.58
CA SER A 157 -9.49 -0.43 9.90
C SER A 157 -8.01 -0.65 10.23
N ALA A 158 -7.44 0.19 11.09
CA ALA A 158 -6.11 -0.05 11.65
C ALA A 158 -6.06 -1.38 12.41
N GLY A 159 -4.95 -2.12 12.32
CA GLY A 159 -4.76 -3.41 12.99
C GLY A 159 -5.36 -4.64 12.27
N ASP A 160 -6.23 -4.46 11.28
CA ASP A 160 -6.75 -5.55 10.43
C ASP A 160 -5.68 -6.00 9.40
N ASN A 161 -6.07 -6.26 8.15
CA ASN A 161 -5.14 -6.70 7.10
C ASN A 161 -4.13 -5.61 6.68
N ARG A 162 -4.14 -4.43 7.31
CA ARG A 162 -3.10 -3.42 7.12
C ARG A 162 -1.71 -3.90 7.55
N LEU A 163 -1.62 -4.91 8.43
CA LEU A 163 -0.32 -5.49 8.82
C LEU A 163 0.42 -6.18 7.66
N ASN A 164 -0.31 -6.59 6.63
CA ASN A 164 0.29 -7.13 5.40
C ASN A 164 0.53 -6.03 4.34
N ASN A 165 0.32 -4.77 4.71
CA ASN A 165 0.51 -3.55 3.90
C ASN A 165 1.12 -2.48 4.84
N TRP A 166 0.83 -1.20 4.57
CA TRP A 166 1.18 -0.07 5.39
C TRP A 166 0.14 0.08 6.52
N PRO A 167 0.57 0.04 7.79
CA PRO A 167 -0.34 0.11 8.92
C PRO A 167 -1.05 1.46 9.06
N ASP A 168 -0.44 2.53 8.56
CA ASP A 168 -0.83 3.91 8.91
C ASP A 168 -2.10 4.36 8.20
N MET A 169 -2.25 4.08 6.90
CA MET A 169 -3.36 4.60 6.11
C MET A 169 -3.94 3.59 5.12
N SER A 170 -5.27 3.57 5.06
CA SER A 170 -6.08 3.12 3.93
C SER A 170 -6.07 4.15 2.80
N TYR A 171 -6.68 3.85 1.65
CA TYR A 171 -6.68 4.77 0.51
C TYR A 171 -7.49 6.05 0.78
N LEU A 172 -8.62 5.98 1.48
CA LEU A 172 -9.38 7.19 1.81
C LEU A 172 -8.69 8.04 2.88
N GLU A 173 -8.01 7.41 3.85
CA GLU A 173 -7.19 8.17 4.81
C GLU A 173 -5.97 8.81 4.14
N LEU A 174 -5.38 8.17 3.13
CA LEU A 174 -4.30 8.77 2.34
C LEU A 174 -4.79 10.01 1.58
N VAL A 175 -5.97 9.94 0.95
CA VAL A 175 -6.57 11.12 0.30
C VAL A 175 -6.84 12.22 1.32
N GLN A 176 -7.44 11.87 2.46
CA GLN A 176 -7.70 12.83 3.54
C GLN A 176 -6.40 13.47 4.06
N HIS A 177 -5.33 12.69 4.18
CA HIS A 177 -4.02 13.19 4.58
C HIS A 177 -3.51 14.30 3.65
N TYR A 178 -3.64 14.14 2.32
CA TYR A 178 -3.27 15.22 1.38
C TYR A 178 -4.16 16.45 1.54
N HIS A 179 -5.47 16.25 1.70
CA HIS A 179 -6.43 17.34 1.88
C HIS A 179 -6.14 18.14 3.16
N ASP A 180 -5.85 17.44 4.27
CA ASP A 180 -5.48 18.05 5.55
C ASP A 180 -4.16 18.84 5.46
N ASN A 181 -3.30 18.52 4.49
CA ASN A 181 -2.04 19.20 4.21
C ASN A 181 -2.15 20.23 3.06
N GLY A 182 -3.37 20.62 2.67
CA GLY A 182 -3.61 21.67 1.68
C GLY A 182 -3.47 21.23 0.23
N VAL A 183 -3.35 19.93 -0.04
CA VAL A 183 -3.27 19.34 -1.39
C VAL A 183 -4.62 18.74 -1.75
N SER A 184 -5.50 19.52 -2.39
CA SER A 184 -6.87 19.11 -2.71
C SER A 184 -7.03 18.35 -4.04
N ASN A 185 -6.01 18.39 -4.90
CA ASN A 185 -6.00 17.75 -6.23
C ASN A 185 -5.58 16.28 -6.21
N VAL A 186 -5.58 15.64 -5.04
CA VAL A 186 -5.51 14.18 -4.89
C VAL A 186 -6.91 13.69 -4.54
N THR A 187 -7.54 12.90 -5.40
CA THR A 187 -8.93 12.46 -5.25
C THR A 187 -9.05 10.94 -5.32
N ALA A 188 -10.21 10.41 -4.94
CA ALA A 188 -10.53 8.99 -5.02
C ALA A 188 -11.79 8.77 -5.85
N SER A 189 -11.75 7.70 -6.66
CA SER A 189 -12.89 7.16 -7.39
C SER A 189 -13.06 5.67 -7.06
N PRO A 190 -13.83 5.35 -5.99
CA PRO A 190 -14.24 3.99 -5.72
C PRO A 190 -15.16 3.47 -6.84
N LEU A 191 -14.72 2.40 -7.50
CA LEU A 191 -15.47 1.72 -8.55
C LEU A 191 -16.09 0.43 -7.98
N PHE A 192 -17.32 0.14 -8.38
CA PHE A 192 -18.09 -0.97 -7.82
C PHE A 192 -18.63 -1.86 -8.93
N ASP A 193 -18.88 -3.13 -8.60
CA ASP A 193 -19.74 -3.96 -9.44
C ASP A 193 -21.12 -3.31 -9.49
N SER A 194 -21.63 -3.04 -10.69
CA SER A 194 -23.03 -2.66 -10.90
C SER A 194 -24.00 -3.86 -10.79
N GLY A 195 -23.54 -4.96 -10.20
CA GLY A 195 -24.08 -6.30 -10.46
C GLY A 195 -23.83 -6.70 -11.92
N THR A 196 -24.05 -7.96 -12.25
CA THR A 196 -24.38 -8.30 -13.64
C THR A 196 -25.76 -7.69 -13.90
N SER A 197 -25.82 -6.42 -14.29
CA SER A 197 -27.03 -5.91 -14.95
C SER A 197 -27.42 -6.92 -16.04
N PRO A 198 -28.71 -7.28 -16.20
CA PRO A 198 -29.15 -8.07 -17.35
C PRO A 198 -28.76 -7.42 -18.70
N ASP A 199 -28.37 -6.14 -18.68
CA ASP A 199 -27.90 -5.37 -19.84
C ASP A 199 -26.47 -5.70 -20.29
N TRP A 200 -25.78 -6.56 -19.53
CA TRP A 200 -24.45 -7.02 -19.90
C TRP A 200 -24.53 -8.22 -20.84
N VAL A 201 -24.35 -7.94 -22.13
CA VAL A 201 -24.37 -8.96 -23.18
C VAL A 201 -22.95 -9.40 -23.56
N PRO A 202 -22.71 -10.69 -23.86
CA PRO A 202 -21.45 -11.12 -24.44
C PRO A 202 -21.30 -10.49 -25.83
N VAL A 203 -20.17 -9.83 -26.06
CA VAL A 203 -19.86 -9.16 -27.33
C VAL A 203 -18.50 -9.60 -27.86
N ASN A 204 -18.32 -9.59 -29.17
CA ASN A 204 -17.03 -9.77 -29.83
C ASN A 204 -16.31 -8.44 -30.04
N GLY A 205 -17.03 -7.31 -29.98
CA GLY A 205 -16.44 -5.98 -29.99
C GLY A 205 -17.45 -4.84 -29.78
N PRO A 206 -17.00 -3.57 -29.83
CA PRO A 206 -17.84 -2.41 -29.56
C PRO A 206 -19.04 -2.26 -30.51
N VAL A 207 -18.96 -2.82 -31.72
CA VAL A 207 -20.04 -2.77 -32.72
C VAL A 207 -21.25 -3.64 -32.38
N ASP A 208 -21.10 -4.57 -31.43
CA ASP A 208 -22.17 -5.47 -31.01
C ASP A 208 -23.05 -4.84 -29.91
N LEU A 209 -22.76 -3.61 -29.48
CA LEU A 209 -23.50 -2.91 -28.43
C LEU A 209 -24.48 -1.91 -29.01
N SER A 210 -25.77 -2.09 -28.68
CA SER A 210 -26.76 -1.03 -28.89
C SER A 210 -26.53 0.10 -27.89
N ALA A 211 -26.97 1.32 -28.23
CA ALA A 211 -26.89 2.46 -27.33
C ALA A 211 -27.51 2.12 -25.95
N GLY A 212 -26.76 2.35 -24.87
CA GLY A 212 -27.17 2.03 -23.50
C GLY A 212 -26.90 0.60 -23.03
N GLN A 213 -26.34 -0.27 -23.88
CA GLN A 213 -25.91 -1.62 -23.48
C GLN A 213 -24.43 -1.66 -23.12
N HIS A 214 -24.10 -2.55 -22.19
CA HIS A 214 -22.73 -2.77 -21.74
C HIS A 214 -22.27 -4.15 -22.21
N GLY A 215 -21.01 -4.28 -22.63
CA GLY A 215 -20.48 -5.52 -23.19
C GLY A 215 -19.18 -5.94 -22.54
N TRP A 216 -19.02 -7.24 -22.35
CA TRP A 216 -17.72 -7.83 -22.03
C TRP A 216 -17.25 -8.69 -23.19
N VAL A 217 -15.99 -8.52 -23.59
CA VAL A 217 -15.31 -9.45 -24.49
C VAL A 217 -14.70 -10.56 -23.64
N ARG A 218 -15.22 -11.78 -23.75
CA ARG A 218 -14.49 -12.97 -23.27
C ARG A 218 -13.64 -13.49 -24.40
N THR A 219 -12.34 -13.21 -24.36
CA THR A 219 -11.38 -13.97 -25.16
C THR A 219 -11.42 -15.43 -24.71
N THR A 220 -11.87 -16.32 -25.58
CA THR A 220 -11.67 -17.77 -25.38
C THR A 220 -10.17 -18.04 -25.40
N TYR A 221 -9.58 -18.32 -24.24
CA TYR A 221 -8.25 -18.91 -24.19
C TYR A 221 -8.36 -20.35 -24.71
N THR A 222 -7.72 -20.63 -25.84
CA THR A 222 -7.40 -22.01 -26.21
C THR A 222 -6.30 -22.50 -25.28
N THR A 223 -6.63 -23.47 -24.43
CA THR A 223 -5.70 -24.24 -23.60
C THR A 223 -4.80 -25.13 -24.43
#